data_AF-Q0V7E7-F1
#
_entry.id   AF-Q0V7E7-F1
#
_cell.length_a   1.000
_cell.length_b   1.000
_cell.length_c   1.000
_cell.angle_alpha   90.00
_cell.angle_beta   90.00
_cell.angle_gamma   90.00
#
_symmetry.space_group_name_H-M   'P 1'
#
loop_
_entity.id
_entity.type
_entity.pdbx_description
1 polymer ?
#
loop_
_entity_poly.entity_id
_entity_poly.type
_entity_poly.pdbx_seq_one_letter_code
_entity_poly.pdbx_strand_id
1 'polypeptide(L)'
;MSKEKSVESVKLEEGVLSTPPHSRDELATPDSESRYITGLKLYLINAGLIVSMFLVQMDSSIISTAVVNISDDLGGYEKSSWLFTGYLITYCICLGIFTIFSALCGAAQTMIQLIMFRWCQGVGGGGVFALVQLMFLELVPRRKLPAYMSMVTSALALSLVIGPLLGGGITQHGSWRWIFIVK
;
A
#
# COMPACT_ATOMS: atom_id res chain seq x y z
N MET A 1 -41.81 62.25 -3.05
CA MET A 1 -40.52 62.12 -2.33
C MET A 1 -40.41 60.90 -1.39
N SER A 2 -41.45 60.07 -1.24
CA SER A 2 -41.40 58.85 -0.39
C SER A 2 -41.30 57.53 -1.15
N LYS A 3 -41.56 57.52 -2.48
CA LYS A 3 -41.40 56.31 -3.32
C LYS A 3 -39.95 56.10 -3.79
N GLU A 4 -39.12 57.13 -3.82
CA GLU A 4 -37.72 57.06 -4.26
C GLU A 4 -36.81 56.37 -3.25
N LYS A 5 -37.01 56.63 -1.94
CA LYS A 5 -36.24 56.00 -0.85
C LYS A 5 -36.47 54.49 -0.72
N SER A 6 -37.67 53.99 -1.05
CA SER A 6 -37.95 52.55 -1.07
C SER A 6 -37.28 51.85 -2.24
N VAL A 7 -37.16 52.50 -3.39
CA VAL A 7 -36.44 51.95 -4.56
C VAL A 7 -34.94 51.93 -4.32
N GLU A 8 -34.41 52.93 -3.61
CA GLU A 8 -32.99 53.00 -3.24
C GLU A 8 -32.60 51.95 -2.18
N SER A 9 -33.49 51.66 -1.21
CA SER A 9 -33.28 50.60 -0.21
C SER A 9 -33.36 49.20 -0.82
N VAL A 10 -34.26 48.97 -1.77
CA VAL A 10 -34.35 47.69 -2.52
C VAL A 10 -33.08 47.46 -3.36
N LYS A 11 -32.46 48.53 -3.87
CA LYS A 11 -31.22 48.45 -4.66
C LYS A 11 -29.97 48.18 -3.81
N LEU A 12 -30.02 48.43 -2.51
CA LEU A 12 -28.92 48.16 -1.57
C LEU A 12 -28.91 46.72 -1.06
N GLU A 13 -30.06 46.01 -1.00
CA GLU A 13 -30.09 44.58 -0.69
C GLU A 13 -29.72 43.69 -1.89
N GLU A 14 -30.00 44.11 -3.13
CA GLU A 14 -29.58 43.38 -4.34
C GLU A 14 -28.06 43.47 -4.60
N GLY A 15 -27.36 44.44 -4.00
CA GLY A 15 -25.92 44.67 -4.19
C GLY A 15 -24.99 43.85 -3.28
N VAL A 16 -25.52 43.08 -2.32
CA VAL A 16 -24.73 42.36 -1.30
C VAL A 16 -24.85 40.82 -1.40
N LEU A 17 -25.72 40.30 -2.28
CA LEU A 17 -25.85 38.85 -2.53
C LEU A 17 -25.41 38.46 -3.94
N SER A 18 -24.19 38.86 -4.31
CA SER A 18 -23.43 38.26 -5.40
C SER A 18 -22.07 37.80 -4.88
N THR A 19 -22.08 36.94 -3.85
CA THR A 19 -21.02 35.93 -3.79
C THR A 19 -21.05 35.25 -5.16
N PRO A 20 -19.94 35.20 -5.91
CA PRO A 20 -19.94 34.46 -7.17
C PRO A 20 -20.50 33.07 -6.84
N PRO A 21 -21.47 32.55 -7.61
CA PRO A 21 -21.77 31.14 -7.50
C PRO A 21 -20.44 30.48 -7.84
N HIS A 22 -19.76 29.97 -6.81
CA HIS A 22 -18.62 29.10 -7.00
C HIS A 22 -19.22 27.98 -7.83
N SER A 23 -18.97 28.04 -9.13
CA SER A 23 -19.36 27.06 -10.12
C SER A 23 -18.67 25.77 -9.71
N ARG A 24 -19.31 25.06 -8.77
CA ARG A 24 -18.96 23.74 -8.26
C ARG A 24 -19.28 22.66 -9.30
N ASP A 25 -19.49 23.05 -10.56
CA ASP A 25 -19.85 22.20 -11.68
C ASP A 25 -18.90 22.30 -12.89
N GLU A 26 -17.82 23.10 -12.84
CA GLU A 26 -16.78 23.11 -13.89
C GLU A 26 -15.43 22.63 -13.34
N LEU A 27 -14.96 21.51 -13.89
CA LEU A 27 -13.74 20.73 -13.61
C LEU A 27 -13.84 19.61 -12.56
N ALA A 28 -14.97 18.90 -12.53
CA ALA A 28 -14.82 17.45 -12.67
C ALA A 28 -14.30 17.21 -14.09
N THR A 29 -12.98 17.14 -14.26
CA THR A 29 -12.38 16.78 -15.55
C THR A 29 -12.94 15.41 -15.95
N PRO A 30 -13.60 15.26 -17.12
CA PRO A 30 -14.05 13.95 -17.62
C PRO A 30 -12.90 12.99 -17.99
N ASP A 31 -11.65 13.33 -17.63
CA ASP A 31 -10.42 12.62 -18.02
C ASP A 31 -9.91 11.64 -16.95
N SER A 32 -10.52 11.57 -15.76
CA SER A 32 -10.06 10.63 -14.72
C SER A 32 -10.48 9.18 -15.00
N GLU A 33 -11.59 8.94 -15.71
CA GLU A 33 -12.05 7.58 -16.05
C GLU A 33 -11.39 7.00 -17.31
N SER A 34 -10.93 7.86 -18.24
CA SER A 34 -10.32 7.46 -19.52
C SER A 34 -8.88 6.91 -19.38
N ARG A 35 -8.28 7.03 -18.20
CA ARG A 35 -6.89 6.67 -17.93
C ARG A 35 -6.70 5.24 -17.40
N TYR A 36 -7.76 4.44 -17.33
CA TYR A 36 -7.66 3.03 -16.92
C TYR A 36 -7.57 2.13 -18.16
N ILE A 37 -6.57 1.25 -18.17
CA ILE A 37 -6.43 0.24 -19.22
C ILE A 37 -7.64 -0.70 -19.11
N THR A 38 -8.53 -0.66 -20.10
CA THR A 38 -9.74 -1.49 -20.16
C THR A 38 -9.60 -2.60 -21.22
N GLY A 39 -10.39 -3.66 -21.07
CA GLY A 39 -10.45 -4.77 -22.04
C GLY A 39 -9.37 -5.84 -21.89
N LEU A 40 -9.00 -6.49 -23.00
CA LEU A 40 -8.11 -7.67 -23.02
C LEU A 40 -6.72 -7.42 -22.43
N LYS A 41 -6.17 -6.21 -22.62
CA LYS A 41 -4.85 -5.82 -22.07
C LYS A 41 -4.82 -5.86 -20.55
N LEU A 42 -5.92 -5.49 -19.89
CA LEU A 42 -6.06 -5.56 -18.43
C LEU A 42 -6.03 -7.02 -17.96
N TYR A 43 -6.78 -7.90 -18.63
CA TYR A 43 -6.80 -9.33 -18.29
C TYR A 43 -5.44 -9.99 -18.50
N LEU A 44 -4.68 -9.61 -19.54
CA LEU A 44 -3.33 -10.12 -19.76
C LEU A 44 -2.35 -9.68 -18.67
N ILE A 45 -2.37 -8.40 -18.28
CA ILE A 45 -1.53 -7.89 -17.18
C ILE A 45 -1.91 -8.58 -15.86
N ASN A 46 -3.21 -8.68 -15.57
CA ASN A 46 -3.69 -9.30 -14.34
C ASN A 46 -3.36 -10.81 -14.29
N ALA A 47 -3.50 -11.53 -15.40
CA ALA A 47 -3.10 -12.93 -15.50
C ALA A 47 -1.59 -13.10 -15.27
N GLY A 48 -0.75 -12.21 -15.82
CA GLY A 48 0.69 -12.20 -15.57
C GLY A 48 1.04 -12.01 -14.10
N LEU A 49 0.36 -11.09 -13.40
CA LEU A 49 0.53 -10.87 -11.97
C LEU A 49 0.08 -12.06 -11.11
N ILE A 50 -1.03 -12.72 -11.48
CA ILE A 50 -1.50 -13.91 -10.76
C ILE A 50 -0.56 -15.08 -10.96
N VAL A 51 -0.06 -15.29 -12.18
CA VAL A 51 0.90 -16.36 -12.49
C VAL A 51 2.21 -16.16 -11.75
N SER A 52 2.74 -14.93 -11.67
CA SER A 52 3.98 -14.68 -10.93
C SER A 52 3.83 -14.94 -9.43
N MET A 53 2.71 -14.52 -8.82
CA MET A 53 2.38 -14.83 -7.44
C MET A 53 2.23 -16.35 -7.23
N PHE A 54 1.60 -17.05 -8.18
CA PHE A 54 1.41 -18.50 -8.12
C PHE A 54 2.74 -19.25 -8.15
N LEU A 55 3.64 -18.92 -9.08
CA LEU A 55 4.94 -19.59 -9.21
C LEU A 55 5.77 -19.46 -7.93
N VAL A 56 5.86 -18.24 -7.36
CA VAL A 56 6.60 -18.00 -6.12
C VAL A 56 6.03 -18.81 -4.94
N GLN A 57 4.70 -18.93 -4.84
CA GLN A 57 4.04 -19.70 -3.79
C GLN A 57 4.17 -21.22 -4.00
N MET A 58 4.26 -21.67 -5.25
CA MET A 58 4.47 -23.08 -5.58
C MET A 58 5.89 -23.54 -5.21
N ASP A 59 6.92 -22.79 -5.62
CA ASP A 59 8.32 -23.13 -5.33
C ASP A 59 8.59 -23.23 -3.82
N SER A 60 8.11 -22.25 -3.05
CA SER A 60 8.27 -22.24 -1.59
C SER A 60 7.56 -23.43 -0.91
N SER A 61 6.37 -23.82 -1.39
CA SER A 61 5.68 -25.01 -0.89
C SER A 61 6.44 -26.31 -1.20
N ILE A 62 7.06 -26.42 -2.38
CA ILE A 62 7.86 -27.59 -2.78
C ILE A 62 9.07 -27.75 -1.86
N ILE A 63 9.84 -26.67 -1.67
CA ILE A 63 11.04 -26.66 -0.82
C ILE A 63 10.67 -27.06 0.63
N SER A 64 9.58 -26.50 1.17
CA SER A 64 9.10 -26.81 2.52
C SER A 64 8.80 -28.30 2.71
N THR A 65 8.27 -28.98 1.68
CA THR A 65 7.99 -30.43 1.76
C THR A 65 9.22 -31.30 1.55
N ALA A 66 10.17 -30.86 0.72
CA ALA A 66 11.34 -31.64 0.34
C ALA A 66 12.54 -31.44 1.27
N VAL A 67 12.52 -30.43 2.15
CA VAL A 67 13.68 -30.02 2.98
C VAL A 67 14.28 -31.17 3.80
N VAL A 68 13.45 -32.05 4.35
CA VAL A 68 13.92 -33.17 5.18
C VAL A 68 14.63 -34.21 4.32
N ASN A 69 14.04 -34.59 3.18
CA ASN A 69 14.63 -35.56 2.26
C ASN A 69 15.94 -35.03 1.66
N ILE A 70 15.97 -33.76 1.26
CA ILE A 70 17.18 -33.10 0.74
C ILE A 70 18.29 -33.08 1.80
N SER A 71 17.93 -32.85 3.06
CA SER A 71 18.89 -32.81 4.17
C SER A 71 19.46 -34.19 4.50
N ASP A 72 18.64 -35.25 4.36
CA ASP A 72 19.05 -36.65 4.51
C ASP A 72 20.00 -37.08 3.39
N ASP A 73 19.62 -36.84 2.12
CA ASP A 73 20.43 -37.18 0.95
C ASP A 73 21.80 -36.48 0.95
N LEU A 74 21.88 -35.25 1.46
CA LEU A 74 23.11 -34.46 1.55
C LEU A 74 23.93 -34.76 2.82
N GLY A 75 23.43 -35.60 3.74
CA GLY A 75 24.09 -35.92 5.01
C GLY A 75 24.34 -34.69 5.90
N GLY A 76 23.55 -33.62 5.71
CA GLY A 76 23.83 -32.26 6.16
C GLY A 76 22.83 -31.71 7.18
N TYR A 77 22.29 -32.57 8.06
CA TYR A 77 21.24 -32.23 9.03
C TYR A 77 21.53 -31.00 9.90
N GLU A 78 22.79 -30.76 10.26
CA GLU A 78 23.18 -29.56 11.02
C GLU A 78 23.02 -28.26 10.21
N LYS A 79 23.08 -28.33 8.87
CA LYS A 79 22.93 -27.17 7.99
C LYS A 79 21.48 -26.93 7.53
N SER A 80 20.53 -27.83 7.79
CA SER A 80 19.12 -27.64 7.42
C SER A 80 18.52 -26.36 8.01
N SER A 81 18.96 -25.98 9.21
CA SER A 81 18.53 -24.74 9.88
C SER A 81 19.00 -23.47 9.16
N TRP A 82 20.09 -23.52 8.37
CA TRP A 82 20.56 -22.35 7.60
C TRP A 82 19.58 -21.92 6.50
N LEU A 83 18.72 -22.83 6.02
CA LEU A 83 17.68 -22.48 5.05
C LEU A 83 16.70 -21.46 5.65
N PHE A 84 16.14 -21.78 6.82
CA PHE A 84 15.26 -20.88 7.56
C PHE A 84 15.95 -19.58 7.98
N THR A 85 17.21 -19.67 8.43
CA THR A 85 18.01 -18.49 8.80
C THR A 85 18.25 -17.57 7.61
N GLY A 86 18.45 -18.09 6.40
CA GLY A 86 18.58 -17.30 5.18
C GLY A 86 17.33 -16.45 4.88
N TYR A 87 16.14 -17.03 5.08
CA TYR A 87 14.87 -16.31 4.95
C TYR A 87 14.71 -15.21 6.01
N LEU A 88 15.09 -15.50 7.26
CA LEU A 88 15.07 -14.52 8.35
C LEU A 88 16.02 -13.34 8.10
N ILE A 89 17.23 -13.60 7.61
CA ILE A 89 18.19 -12.54 7.27
C ILE A 89 17.67 -11.69 6.11
N THR A 90 17.13 -12.31 5.07
CA THR A 90 16.55 -11.59 3.93
C THR A 90 15.38 -10.72 4.37
N TYR A 91 14.54 -11.24 5.27
CA TYR A 91 13.44 -10.47 5.87
C TYR A 91 13.93 -9.23 6.61
N CYS A 92 14.94 -9.38 7.47
CA CYS A 92 15.54 -8.26 8.19
C CYS A 92 16.15 -7.21 7.24
N ILE A 93 16.81 -7.66 6.16
CA ILE A 93 17.37 -6.76 5.13
C ILE A 93 16.24 -6.00 4.41
N CYS A 94 15.19 -6.69 3.96
CA CYS A 94 14.06 -6.06 3.29
C CYS A 94 13.33 -5.06 4.20
N LEU A 95 13.18 -5.40 5.49
CA LEU A 95 12.59 -4.51 6.50
C LEU A 95 13.47 -3.28 6.75
N GLY A 96 14.79 -3.46 6.83
CA GLY A 96 15.76 -2.36 6.95
C GLY A 96 15.71 -1.42 5.75
N ILE A 97 15.67 -1.97 4.53
CA ILE A 97 15.49 -1.19 3.30
C ILE A 97 14.16 -0.42 3.36
N PHE A 98 13.05 -1.09 3.69
CA PHE A 98 11.74 -0.45 3.75
C PHE A 98 11.69 0.72 4.75
N THR A 99 12.26 0.54 5.95
CA THR A 99 12.27 1.57 7.00
C THR A 99 13.17 2.75 6.63
N ILE A 100 14.38 2.50 6.11
CA ILE A 100 15.30 3.55 5.67
C ILE A 100 14.67 4.38 4.53
N PHE A 101 14.17 3.73 3.48
CA PHE A 101 13.54 4.45 2.36
C PHE A 101 12.25 5.18 2.79
N SER A 102 11.49 4.65 3.76
CA SER A 102 10.34 5.37 4.33
C SER A 102 10.76 6.66 5.06
N ALA A 103 11.83 6.60 5.86
CA ALA A 103 12.38 7.78 6.53
C ALA A 103 12.89 8.83 5.51
N LEU A 104 13.54 8.37 4.44
CA LEU A 104 14.00 9.24 3.34
C LEU A 104 12.83 9.91 2.59
N CYS A 105 11.70 9.22 2.41
CA CYS A 105 10.47 9.82 1.87
C CYS A 105 9.96 10.99 2.71
N GLY A 106 10.08 10.93 4.05
CA GLY A 106 9.69 12.03 4.95
C GLY A 106 10.64 13.24 4.91
N ALA A 107 11.88 13.04 4.45
CA ALA A 107 12.88 14.09 4.25
C ALA A 107 12.94 14.63 2.81
N ALA A 108 12.18 14.06 1.88
CA ALA A 108 12.20 14.47 0.48
C ALA A 108 11.76 15.92 0.30
N GLN A 109 12.52 16.68 -0.50
CA GLN A 109 12.23 18.11 -0.78
C GLN A 109 11.61 18.35 -2.16
N THR A 110 11.70 17.36 -3.05
CA THR A 110 11.18 17.46 -4.42
C THR A 110 10.25 16.30 -4.75
N MET A 111 9.27 16.55 -5.63
CA MET A 111 8.31 15.53 -6.08
C MET A 111 9.01 14.34 -6.75
N ILE A 112 10.05 14.59 -7.54
CA ILE A 112 10.80 13.53 -8.24
C ILE A 112 11.53 12.61 -7.25
N GLN A 113 12.11 13.18 -6.19
CA GLN A 113 12.82 12.43 -5.16
C GLN A 113 11.85 11.55 -4.36
N LEU A 114 10.65 12.06 -4.07
CA LEU A 114 9.60 11.28 -3.42
C LEU A 114 9.16 10.08 -4.27
N ILE A 115 8.97 10.28 -5.57
CA ILE A 115 8.60 9.19 -6.49
C ILE A 115 9.70 8.13 -6.51
N MET A 116 10.97 8.53 -6.69
CA MET A 116 12.09 7.58 -6.71
C MET A 116 12.18 6.76 -5.41
N PHE A 117 12.07 7.40 -4.25
CA PHE A 117 12.07 6.68 -2.97
C PHE A 117 10.85 5.77 -2.80
N ARG A 118 9.69 6.12 -3.36
CA ARG A 118 8.49 5.27 -3.37
C ARG A 118 8.70 3.99 -4.18
N TRP A 119 9.36 4.08 -5.33
CA TRP A 119 9.73 2.90 -6.13
C TRP A 119 10.70 2.00 -5.36
N CYS A 120 11.73 2.57 -4.75
CA CYS A 120 12.70 1.82 -3.92
C CYS A 120 12.03 1.17 -2.70
N GLN A 121 11.15 1.90 -2.02
CA GLN A 121 10.39 1.38 -0.88
C GLN A 121 9.44 0.24 -1.30
N GLY A 122 8.88 0.30 -2.52
CA GLY A 122 8.04 -0.76 -3.08
C GLY A 122 8.75 -2.11 -3.18
N VAL A 123 10.04 -2.11 -3.54
CA VAL A 123 10.86 -3.34 -3.59
C VAL A 123 11.02 -3.95 -2.19
N GLY A 124 11.34 -3.13 -1.18
CA GLY A 124 11.44 -3.59 0.21
C GLY A 124 10.11 -4.08 0.78
N GLY A 125 9.03 -3.33 0.55
CA GLY A 125 7.69 -3.66 1.05
C GLY A 125 7.11 -4.93 0.41
N GLY A 126 7.34 -5.13 -0.89
CA GLY A 126 6.93 -6.37 -1.57
C GLY A 126 7.66 -7.61 -1.03
N GLY A 127 8.96 -7.50 -0.78
CA GLY A 127 9.76 -8.56 -0.17
C GLY A 127 9.31 -8.90 1.26
N VAL A 128 9.06 -7.89 2.09
CA VAL A 128 8.51 -8.06 3.45
C VAL A 128 7.16 -8.78 3.40
N PHE A 129 6.25 -8.36 2.51
CA PHE A 129 4.93 -8.97 2.40
C PHE A 129 4.99 -10.46 2.00
N ALA A 130 5.81 -10.79 1.00
CA ALA A 130 5.99 -12.17 0.57
C ALA A 130 6.62 -13.04 1.67
N LEU A 131 7.69 -12.57 2.31
CA LEU A 131 8.40 -13.32 3.34
C LEU A 131 7.57 -13.53 4.62
N VAL A 132 6.72 -12.57 5.02
CA VAL A 132 5.81 -12.76 6.16
C VAL A 132 4.83 -13.89 5.89
N GLN A 133 4.25 -13.95 4.69
CA GLN A 133 3.32 -15.03 4.36
C GLN A 133 4.03 -16.41 4.35
N LEU A 134 5.29 -16.46 3.91
CA LEU A 134 6.09 -17.69 3.90
C LEU A 134 6.46 -18.15 5.32
N MET A 135 6.97 -17.24 6.17
CA MET A 135 7.34 -17.60 7.55
C MET A 135 6.15 -18.15 8.34
N PHE A 136 4.95 -17.60 8.12
CA PHE A 136 3.75 -18.11 8.77
C PHE A 136 3.40 -19.55 8.34
N LEU A 137 3.65 -19.94 7.09
CA LEU A 137 3.43 -21.32 6.62
C LEU A 137 4.36 -22.33 7.29
N GLU A 138 5.59 -21.90 7.60
CA GLU A 138 6.62 -22.74 8.20
C GLU A 138 6.53 -22.80 9.72
N LEU A 139 6.11 -21.71 10.36
CA LEU A 139 5.99 -21.61 11.82
C LEU A 139 4.72 -22.30 12.36
N VAL A 140 3.64 -22.31 11.57
CA VAL A 140 2.34 -22.81 12.02
C VAL A 140 2.15 -24.29 11.61
N PRO A 141 1.79 -25.18 12.55
CA PRO A 141 1.52 -26.59 12.23
C PRO A 141 0.45 -26.75 11.15
N ARG A 142 0.70 -27.63 10.17
CA ARG A 142 -0.15 -27.83 8.97
C ARG A 142 -1.65 -28.00 9.25
N ARG A 143 -2.02 -28.54 10.42
CA ARG A 143 -3.41 -28.77 10.83
C ARG A 143 -4.17 -27.48 11.21
N LYS A 144 -3.49 -26.40 11.60
CA LYS A 144 -4.11 -25.13 12.01
C LYS A 144 -3.87 -23.98 11.02
N LEU A 145 -3.12 -24.23 9.94
CA LEU A 145 -2.80 -23.25 8.90
C LEU A 145 -3.99 -22.43 8.41
N PRO A 146 -5.17 -23.00 8.11
CA PRO A 146 -6.30 -22.22 7.59
C PRO A 146 -6.81 -21.17 8.59
N ALA A 147 -6.84 -21.51 9.88
CA ALA A 147 -7.32 -20.62 10.93
C ALA A 147 -6.31 -19.51 11.28
N TYR A 148 -5.01 -19.78 11.15
CA TYR A 148 -3.98 -18.74 11.34
C TYR A 148 -3.84 -17.84 10.11
N MET A 149 -3.99 -18.38 8.91
CA MET A 149 -3.98 -17.57 7.69
C MET A 149 -5.16 -16.62 7.62
N SER A 150 -6.33 -17.01 8.12
CA SER A 150 -7.46 -16.07 8.23
C SER A 150 -7.18 -14.93 9.23
N MET A 151 -6.45 -15.19 10.32
CA MET A 151 -6.00 -14.13 11.23
C MET A 151 -5.07 -13.14 10.54
N VAL A 152 -4.09 -13.63 9.76
CA VAL A 152 -3.17 -12.77 8.98
C VAL A 152 -3.94 -11.92 7.96
N THR A 153 -4.89 -12.51 7.22
CA THR A 153 -5.72 -11.76 6.27
C THR A 153 -6.63 -10.73 6.98
N SER A 154 -7.12 -11.04 8.18
CA SER A 154 -7.91 -10.08 8.96
C SER A 154 -7.09 -8.87 9.42
N ALA A 155 -5.83 -9.08 9.83
CA ALA A 155 -4.93 -7.98 10.16
C ALA A 155 -4.63 -7.10 8.94
N LEU A 156 -4.48 -7.71 7.76
CA LEU A 156 -4.32 -6.98 6.50
C LEU A 156 -5.56 -6.14 6.17
N ALA A 157 -6.77 -6.68 6.33
CA ALA A 157 -8.01 -5.94 6.14
C ALA A 157 -8.12 -4.74 7.09
N LEU A 158 -7.76 -4.91 8.37
CA LEU A 158 -7.73 -3.81 9.33
C LEU A 158 -6.70 -2.73 8.93
N SER A 159 -5.52 -3.15 8.46
CA SER A 159 -4.50 -2.22 7.98
C SER A 159 -4.99 -1.37 6.79
N LEU A 160 -5.80 -1.95 5.90
CA LEU A 160 -6.38 -1.22 4.77
C LEU A 160 -7.40 -0.15 5.20
N VAL A 161 -8.00 -0.28 6.38
CA VAL A 161 -8.88 0.74 6.96
C VAL A 161 -8.07 1.81 7.70
N ILE A 162 -7.08 1.38 8.48
CA ILE A 162 -6.24 2.28 9.29
C ILE A 162 -5.38 3.19 8.40
N GLY A 163 -4.89 2.69 7.25
CA GLY A 163 -4.03 3.46 6.34
C GLY A 163 -4.67 4.76 5.82
N PRO A 164 -5.84 4.70 5.16
CA PRO A 164 -6.59 5.89 4.74
C PRO A 164 -7.03 6.77 5.92
N LEU A 165 -7.40 6.16 7.06
CA LEU A 165 -7.83 6.89 8.24
C LEU A 165 -6.71 7.78 8.80
N LEU A 166 -5.51 7.21 9.00
CA LEU A 166 -4.32 7.97 9.44
C LEU A 166 -3.88 8.96 8.37
N GLY A 167 -3.92 8.58 7.09
CA GLY A 167 -3.55 9.45 5.98
C GLY A 167 -4.44 10.69 5.88
N GLY A 168 -5.75 10.52 6.05
CA GLY A 168 -6.74 11.60 6.02
C GLY A 168 -6.71 12.47 7.28
N GLY A 169 -6.56 11.86 8.46
CA GLY A 169 -6.48 12.60 9.72
C GLY A 169 -5.23 13.49 9.84
N ILE A 170 -4.07 13.00 9.39
CA ILE A 170 -2.82 13.75 9.46
C ILE A 170 -2.80 14.93 8.47
N THR A 171 -3.42 14.79 7.30
CA THR A 171 -3.46 15.87 6.29
C THR A 171 -4.34 17.05 6.71
N GLN A 172 -5.33 16.84 7.58
CA GLN A 172 -6.23 17.91 8.03
C GLN A 172 -5.62 18.83 9.10
N HIS A 173 -4.64 18.34 9.88
CA HIS A 173 -4.09 19.09 11.02
C HIS A 173 -2.54 19.12 11.11
N GLY A 174 -1.80 18.41 10.25
CA GLY A 174 -0.34 18.33 10.29
C GLY A 174 0.34 18.39 8.91
N SER A 175 1.65 18.68 8.88
CA SER A 175 2.44 18.65 7.64
C SER A 175 2.49 17.22 7.08
N TRP A 176 2.30 17.07 5.76
CA TRP A 176 2.30 15.80 5.00
C TRP A 176 3.51 14.87 5.28
N ARG A 177 4.60 15.41 5.82
CA ARG A 177 5.83 14.69 6.20
C ARG A 177 5.61 13.67 7.33
N TRP A 178 4.64 13.91 8.22
CA TRP A 178 4.34 13.01 9.34
C TRP A 178 3.81 11.64 8.89
N ILE A 179 3.19 11.56 7.70
CA ILE A 179 2.69 10.30 7.11
C ILE A 179 3.81 9.29 6.85
N PHE A 180 5.05 9.77 6.67
CA PHE A 180 6.21 8.92 6.37
C PHE A 180 7.02 8.53 7.61
N ILE A 181 6.89 9.28 8.72
CA ILE A 181 7.55 8.98 10.00
C ILE A 181 6.75 7.98 10.85
N VAL A 182 5.44 7.89 10.65
CA VAL A 182 4.54 7.04 11.47
C VAL A 182 4.49 5.57 11.03
N LYS A 183 5.14 5.20 9.91
CA LYS A 183 5.24 3.80 9.47
C LYS A 183 6.36 3.07 10.18
#